data_AF-A0A5J6MCD6-F1
#
_entry.id   AF-A0A5J6MCD6-F1
#
_cell.length_a   1.000
_cell.length_b   1.000
_cell.length_c   1.000
_cell.angle_alpha   90.00
_cell.angle_beta   90.00
_cell.angle_gamma   90.00
#
_symmetry.space_group_name_H-M   'P 1'
#
loop_
_entity.id
_entity.type
_entity.pdbx_description
1 polymer ?
#
loop_
_entity_poly.entity_id
_entity_poly.type
_entity_poly.pdbx_seq_one_letter_code
_entity_poly.pdbx_strand_id
1 'polypeptide(L)'
;MFNIVQDRLNQFGEKYEDLAPAVVGELVKSAGEFLEYLVGQQAANEAMSSLMRTALGIELENPEEWRLQWEALGLSDLARLVGSENFTNLYAYAFFGLPTTYDRSLDERGLSILGHCTSADMFLESCPRTWADVGVLERTLEAAQTRWAIDAGVDGTLVGPEGLAAIAGVSLKSIKNILAPSSGSDLRTTENGQVRVEDARRWLEGRPGFLPSIWELDEAGSVVPASTADHMLDDVLFVPVAKDGSHFSPECLVGKHYQIGPKSAPQKIADFRLALDLLTRMEPPRWRRPNSKGVPGLVTGVTWTRKTAAELGL
;
A
#
# COMPACT_ATOMS: atom_id res chain seq x y z
N MET A 1 17.04 -29.89 -2.56
CA MET A 1 17.02 -28.81 -1.54
C MET A 1 15.57 -28.43 -1.37
N PHE A 2 15.02 -28.51 -0.16
CA PHE A 2 13.62 -28.14 0.10
C PHE A 2 13.47 -26.63 -0.13
N ASN A 3 12.64 -26.23 -1.09
CA ASN A 3 12.31 -24.82 -1.30
C ASN A 3 11.13 -24.46 -0.40
N ILE A 4 11.41 -23.77 0.71
CA ILE A 4 10.40 -23.35 1.71
C ILE A 4 9.30 -22.48 1.09
N VAL A 5 9.62 -21.69 0.06
CA VAL A 5 8.66 -20.83 -0.62
C VAL A 5 7.68 -21.68 -1.42
N GLN A 6 8.19 -22.65 -2.19
CA GLN A 6 7.32 -23.55 -2.95
C GLN A 6 6.42 -24.39 -2.03
N ASP A 7 6.96 -24.88 -0.92
CA ASP A 7 6.16 -25.61 0.08
C ASP A 7 5.05 -24.71 0.66
N ARG A 8 5.36 -23.45 0.97
CA ARG A 8 4.38 -22.49 1.49
C ARG A 8 3.31 -22.13 0.46
N LEU A 9 3.68 -21.97 -0.81
CA LEU A 9 2.75 -21.75 -1.91
C LEU A 9 1.82 -22.95 -2.11
N ASN A 10 2.34 -24.18 -2.01
CA ASN A 10 1.53 -25.39 -2.08
C ASN A 10 0.57 -25.47 -0.89
N GLN A 11 1.06 -25.23 0.33
CA GLN A 11 0.21 -25.17 1.53
C GLN A 11 -0.87 -24.11 1.41
N PHE A 12 -0.55 -22.94 0.84
CA PHE A 12 -1.53 -21.91 0.54
C PHE A 12 -2.56 -22.42 -0.47
N GLY A 13 -2.16 -22.96 -1.62
CA GLY A 13 -3.09 -23.51 -2.60
C GLY A 13 -3.99 -24.64 -2.06
N GLU A 14 -3.51 -25.46 -1.13
CA GLU A 14 -4.26 -26.57 -0.53
C GLU A 14 -5.20 -26.13 0.60
N LYS A 15 -4.76 -25.17 1.43
CA LYS A 15 -5.47 -24.75 2.66
C LYS A 15 -6.11 -23.37 2.54
N TYR A 16 -6.03 -22.73 1.38
CA TYR A 16 -6.74 -21.49 1.14
C TYR A 16 -8.23 -21.76 1.12
N GLU A 17 -8.85 -21.52 2.28
CA GLU A 17 -10.28 -21.72 2.53
C GLU A 17 -11.09 -20.44 2.27
N ASP A 18 -10.45 -19.36 1.83
CA ASP A 18 -10.99 -18.01 2.03
C ASP A 18 -12.21 -17.70 1.15
N LEU A 19 -13.21 -17.16 1.82
CA LEU A 19 -14.48 -16.71 1.26
C LEU A 19 -14.36 -15.30 0.67
N ALA A 20 -13.19 -14.65 0.76
CA ALA A 20 -13.01 -13.28 0.27
C ALA A 20 -13.48 -13.06 -1.17
N PRO A 21 -13.16 -13.93 -2.16
CA PRO A 21 -13.70 -13.80 -3.50
C PRO A 21 -15.24 -13.89 -3.54
N ALA A 22 -15.84 -14.76 -2.73
CA ALA A 22 -17.30 -14.87 -2.63
C ALA A 22 -17.93 -13.60 -2.06
N VAL A 23 -17.37 -13.06 -0.96
CA VAL A 23 -17.85 -11.82 -0.33
C VAL A 23 -17.71 -10.63 -1.28
N VAL A 24 -16.57 -10.49 -1.97
CA VAL A 24 -16.38 -9.45 -2.98
C VAL A 24 -17.39 -9.63 -4.13
N GLY A 25 -17.66 -10.86 -4.54
CA GLY A 25 -18.69 -11.21 -5.51
C GLY A 25 -20.09 -10.75 -5.08
N GLU A 26 -20.48 -11.00 -3.83
CA GLU A 26 -21.76 -10.54 -3.27
C GLU A 26 -21.84 -9.00 -3.27
N LEU A 27 -20.78 -8.31 -2.88
CA LEU A 27 -20.72 -6.84 -2.90
C LEU A 27 -20.93 -6.26 -4.30
N VAL A 28 -20.32 -6.86 -5.33
CA VAL A 28 -20.51 -6.43 -6.73
C VAL A 28 -21.94 -6.67 -7.18
N LYS A 29 -22.54 -7.82 -6.82
CA LYS A 29 -23.95 -8.11 -7.13
C LYS A 29 -24.88 -7.08 -6.48
N SER A 30 -24.72 -6.81 -5.18
CA SER A 30 -25.51 -5.80 -4.46
C SER A 30 -25.31 -4.40 -5.02
N ALA A 31 -24.10 -4.05 -5.46
CA ALA A 31 -23.85 -2.79 -6.14
C ALA A 31 -24.63 -2.69 -7.45
N GLY A 32 -24.69 -3.76 -8.25
CA GLY A 32 -25.50 -3.81 -9.47
C GLY A 32 -27.00 -3.67 -9.21
N GLU A 33 -27.51 -4.32 -8.17
CA GLU A 33 -28.91 -4.19 -7.74
C GLU A 33 -29.22 -2.76 -7.25
N PHE A 34 -28.29 -2.14 -6.54
CA PHE A 34 -28.42 -0.75 -6.11
C PHE A 34 -28.37 0.23 -7.29
N LEU A 35 -27.51 -0.01 -8.28
CA LEU A 35 -27.46 0.77 -9.51
C LEU A 35 -28.80 0.73 -10.27
N GLU A 36 -29.45 -0.44 -10.36
CA GLU A 36 -30.77 -0.56 -10.98
C GLU A 36 -31.81 0.38 -10.34
N TYR A 37 -31.79 0.52 -9.01
CA TYR A 37 -32.66 1.46 -8.32
C TYR A 37 -32.37 2.92 -8.68
N LEU A 38 -31.10 3.28 -8.91
CA LEU A 38 -30.68 4.66 -9.17
C LEU A 38 -30.86 5.09 -10.62
N VAL A 39 -30.53 4.22 -11.57
CA VAL A 39 -30.44 4.58 -13.00
C VAL A 39 -31.43 3.82 -13.89
N GLY A 40 -32.22 2.92 -13.31
CA GLY A 40 -33.15 2.06 -14.03
C GLY A 40 -32.49 0.80 -14.58
N GLN A 41 -33.34 -0.21 -14.85
CA GLN A 41 -32.92 -1.57 -15.18
C GLN A 41 -32.07 -1.67 -16.44
N GLN A 42 -32.46 -0.99 -17.53
CA GLN A 42 -31.71 -1.07 -18.79
C GLN A 42 -30.27 -0.57 -18.63
N ALA A 43 -30.08 0.62 -18.05
CA ALA A 43 -28.76 1.21 -17.86
C ALA A 43 -27.88 0.39 -16.89
N ALA A 44 -28.48 -0.13 -15.82
CA ALA A 44 -27.77 -1.00 -14.88
C ALA A 44 -27.35 -2.32 -15.54
N ASN A 45 -28.21 -2.95 -16.33
CA ASN A 45 -27.88 -4.19 -17.06
C ASN A 45 -26.74 -3.98 -18.06
N GLU A 46 -26.76 -2.87 -18.81
CA GLU A 46 -25.67 -2.52 -19.72
C GLU A 46 -24.34 -2.29 -18.96
N ALA A 47 -24.40 -1.59 -17.82
CA ALA A 47 -23.23 -1.36 -16.97
C ALA A 47 -22.65 -2.66 -16.39
N MET A 48 -23.51 -3.54 -15.86
CA MET A 48 -23.08 -4.82 -15.29
C MET A 48 -22.56 -5.77 -16.38
N SER A 49 -23.19 -5.80 -17.56
CA SER A 49 -22.68 -6.55 -18.72
C SER A 49 -21.29 -6.05 -19.14
N SER A 50 -21.09 -4.72 -19.16
CA SER A 50 -19.77 -4.13 -19.44
C SER A 50 -18.76 -4.53 -18.38
N LEU A 51 -19.13 -4.56 -17.10
CA LEU A 51 -18.25 -4.99 -16.01
C LEU A 51 -17.83 -6.45 -16.18
N MET A 52 -18.75 -7.35 -16.50
CA MET A 52 -18.43 -8.77 -16.72
C MET A 52 -17.47 -8.95 -17.90
N ARG A 53 -17.66 -8.17 -18.97
CA ARG A 53 -16.75 -8.20 -20.12
C ARG A 53 -15.35 -7.71 -19.76
N THR A 54 -15.24 -6.58 -19.07
CA THR A 54 -13.93 -5.96 -18.81
C THR A 54 -13.16 -6.62 -17.68
N ALA A 55 -13.86 -7.02 -16.60
CA ALA A 55 -13.23 -7.60 -15.42
C ALA A 55 -13.04 -9.12 -15.53
N LEU A 56 -13.95 -9.83 -16.19
CA LEU A 56 -13.96 -11.29 -16.25
C LEU A 56 -13.78 -11.87 -17.66
N GLY A 57 -13.81 -11.03 -18.70
CA GLY A 57 -13.75 -11.50 -20.09
C GLY A 57 -15.03 -12.23 -20.55
N ILE A 58 -16.14 -12.07 -19.84
CA ILE A 58 -17.40 -12.75 -20.13
C ILE A 58 -18.29 -11.83 -20.95
N GLU A 59 -18.59 -12.22 -22.19
CA GLU A 59 -19.58 -11.53 -23.02
C GLU A 59 -20.96 -12.14 -22.82
N LEU A 60 -21.93 -11.29 -22.49
CA LEU A 60 -23.34 -11.68 -22.40
C LEU A 60 -24.04 -11.41 -23.73
N GLU A 61 -24.81 -12.38 -24.21
CA GLU A 61 -25.70 -12.19 -25.36
C GLU A 61 -26.86 -11.25 -25.01
N ASN A 62 -27.40 -11.36 -23.78
CA ASN A 62 -28.43 -10.48 -23.24
C ASN A 62 -27.94 -9.81 -21.94
N PRO A 63 -27.82 -8.48 -21.88
CA PRO A 63 -27.42 -7.77 -20.67
C PRO A 63 -28.29 -8.06 -19.44
N GLU A 64 -29.57 -8.42 -19.61
CA GLU A 64 -30.48 -8.74 -18.49
C GLU A 64 -30.07 -10.00 -17.70
N GLU A 65 -29.25 -10.87 -18.31
CA GLU A 65 -28.83 -12.15 -17.74
C GLU A 65 -27.62 -12.03 -16.80
N TRP A 66 -27.11 -10.81 -16.57
CA TRP A 66 -25.90 -10.60 -15.78
C TRP A 66 -25.99 -11.23 -14.38
N ARG A 67 -27.18 -11.23 -13.74
CA ARG A 67 -27.39 -11.84 -12.42
C ARG A 67 -27.19 -13.34 -12.45
N LEU A 68 -27.83 -14.00 -13.40
CA LEU A 68 -27.74 -15.45 -13.56
C LEU A 68 -26.30 -15.85 -13.87
N GLN A 69 -25.64 -15.09 -14.74
CA GLN A 69 -24.24 -15.35 -15.06
C GLN A 69 -23.31 -15.07 -13.88
N TRP A 70 -23.60 -14.05 -13.06
CA TRP A 70 -22.81 -13.74 -11.86
C TRP A 70 -22.93 -14.83 -10.79
N GLU A 71 -24.14 -15.34 -10.56
CA GLU A 71 -24.40 -16.45 -9.62
C GLU A 71 -23.76 -17.77 -10.07
N ALA A 72 -23.52 -17.93 -11.37
CA ALA A 72 -22.83 -19.10 -11.93
C ALA A 72 -21.30 -19.02 -11.81
N LEU A 73 -20.73 -17.89 -11.38
CA LEU A 73 -19.28 -17.74 -11.26
C LEU A 73 -18.72 -18.61 -10.15
N GLY A 74 -17.61 -19.31 -10.45
CA GLY A 74 -16.85 -20.02 -9.45
C GLY A 74 -15.91 -19.10 -8.68
N LEU A 75 -15.36 -19.60 -7.56
CA LEU A 75 -14.35 -18.86 -6.79
C LEU A 75 -13.14 -18.45 -7.64
N SER A 76 -12.73 -19.28 -8.61
CA SER A 76 -11.62 -18.97 -9.51
C SER A 76 -11.91 -17.78 -10.42
N ASP A 77 -13.16 -17.57 -10.81
CA ASP A 77 -13.55 -16.39 -11.61
C ASP A 77 -13.59 -15.16 -10.73
N LEU A 78 -14.20 -15.26 -9.54
CA LEU A 78 -14.28 -14.16 -8.58
C LEU A 78 -12.91 -13.73 -8.04
N ALA A 79 -11.95 -14.65 -7.96
CA ALA A 79 -10.57 -14.36 -7.54
C ALA A 79 -9.84 -13.41 -8.50
N ARG A 80 -10.32 -13.25 -9.74
CA ARG A 80 -9.75 -12.31 -10.73
C ARG A 80 -10.15 -10.86 -10.51
N LEU A 81 -11.15 -10.61 -9.67
CA LEU A 81 -11.54 -9.24 -9.34
C LEU A 81 -10.43 -8.59 -8.51
N VAL A 82 -10.10 -7.34 -8.81
CA VAL A 82 -9.02 -6.59 -8.13
C VAL A 82 -9.20 -6.57 -6.61
N GLY A 83 -10.44 -6.43 -6.13
CA GLY A 83 -10.73 -6.50 -4.69
C GLY A 83 -10.42 -7.88 -4.10
N SER A 84 -10.79 -8.95 -4.80
CA SER A 84 -10.52 -10.32 -4.39
C SER A 84 -9.02 -10.62 -4.36
N GLU A 85 -8.28 -10.20 -5.39
CA GLU A 85 -6.83 -10.34 -5.46
C GLU A 85 -6.15 -9.63 -4.28
N ASN A 86 -6.58 -8.41 -3.96
CA ASN A 86 -6.06 -7.66 -2.81
C ASN A 86 -6.20 -8.45 -1.50
N PHE A 87 -7.40 -8.94 -1.17
CA PHE A 87 -7.63 -9.72 0.05
C PHE A 87 -6.96 -11.10 0.02
N THR A 88 -6.88 -11.74 -1.15
CA THR A 88 -6.12 -12.99 -1.34
C THR A 88 -4.65 -12.80 -0.98
N ASN A 89 -4.03 -11.72 -1.46
CA ASN A 89 -2.64 -11.39 -1.15
C ASN A 89 -2.43 -11.06 0.32
N LEU A 90 -3.35 -10.30 0.93
CA LEU A 90 -3.31 -10.02 2.37
C LEU A 90 -3.46 -11.29 3.21
N TYR A 91 -4.33 -12.21 2.80
CA TYR A 91 -4.52 -13.50 3.48
C TYR A 91 -3.27 -14.38 3.39
N ALA A 92 -2.69 -14.50 2.18
CA ALA A 92 -1.43 -15.21 1.96
C ALA A 92 -0.30 -14.64 2.83
N TYR A 93 -0.21 -13.32 2.94
CA TYR A 93 0.76 -12.66 3.81
C TYR A 93 0.48 -12.91 5.31
N ALA A 94 -0.75 -12.67 5.76
CA ALA A 94 -1.11 -12.76 7.17
C ALA A 94 -0.92 -14.18 7.74
N PHE A 95 -1.47 -15.18 7.05
CA PHE A 95 -1.58 -16.55 7.58
C PHE A 95 -0.49 -17.48 7.06
N PHE A 96 0.07 -17.19 5.88
CA PHE A 96 1.11 -18.02 5.26
C PHE A 96 2.45 -17.29 5.19
N GLY A 97 2.58 -16.05 5.66
CA GLY A 97 3.83 -15.32 5.68
C GLY A 97 4.45 -15.10 4.29
N LEU A 98 3.67 -15.26 3.22
CA LEU A 98 4.11 -15.12 1.83
C LEU A 98 4.23 -13.64 1.47
N PRO A 99 5.17 -13.23 0.59
CA PRO A 99 5.16 -11.86 0.09
C PRO A 99 3.91 -11.62 -0.78
N THR A 100 3.49 -10.36 -0.85
CA THR A 100 2.42 -9.93 -1.79
C THR A 100 2.91 -9.84 -3.23
N THR A 101 4.23 -9.80 -3.44
CA THR A 101 4.88 -9.91 -4.75
C THR A 101 6.32 -10.41 -4.62
N TYR A 102 6.80 -11.16 -5.63
CA TYR A 102 8.15 -11.71 -5.67
C TYR A 102 9.16 -10.86 -6.47
N ASP A 103 8.69 -10.02 -7.38
CA ASP A 103 9.52 -9.33 -8.38
C ASP A 103 10.10 -7.98 -7.92
N ARG A 104 10.10 -7.71 -6.61
CA ARG A 104 10.50 -6.43 -6.02
C ARG A 104 11.57 -6.57 -4.95
N SER A 105 12.30 -5.48 -4.71
CA SER A 105 13.23 -5.33 -3.58
C SER A 105 12.49 -5.40 -2.23
N LEU A 106 13.23 -5.60 -1.13
CA LEU A 106 12.60 -5.74 0.19
C LEU A 106 11.77 -4.50 0.59
N ASP A 107 12.29 -3.30 0.33
CA ASP A 107 11.60 -2.05 0.66
C ASP A 107 10.32 -1.89 -0.16
N GLU A 108 10.38 -2.21 -1.45
CA GLU A 108 9.23 -2.17 -2.35
C GLU A 108 8.17 -3.23 -2.00
N ARG A 109 8.58 -4.38 -1.48
CA ARG A 109 7.64 -5.38 -0.94
C ARG A 109 6.95 -4.86 0.31
N GLY A 110 7.69 -4.22 1.22
CA GLY A 110 7.13 -3.57 2.41
C GLY A 110 6.11 -2.49 2.05
N LEU A 111 6.45 -1.63 1.10
CA LEU A 111 5.52 -0.63 0.55
C LEU A 111 4.31 -1.28 -0.14
N SER A 112 4.49 -2.41 -0.83
CA SER A 112 3.38 -3.15 -1.43
C SER A 112 2.41 -3.68 -0.38
N ILE A 113 2.93 -4.31 0.69
CA ILE A 113 2.11 -4.81 1.82
C ILE A 113 1.32 -3.66 2.46
N LEU A 114 1.98 -2.54 2.74
CA LEU A 114 1.31 -1.33 3.25
C LEU A 114 0.24 -0.82 2.29
N GLY A 115 0.53 -0.76 1.00
CA GLY A 115 -0.43 -0.33 -0.03
C GLY A 115 -1.67 -1.22 -0.08
N HIS A 116 -1.51 -2.54 0.02
CA HIS A 116 -2.63 -3.48 0.10
C HIS A 116 -3.48 -3.25 1.37
N CYS A 117 -2.83 -3.10 2.54
CA CYS A 117 -3.50 -2.80 3.80
C CYS A 117 -4.29 -1.48 3.74
N THR A 118 -3.67 -0.40 3.27
CA THR A 118 -4.32 0.92 3.12
C THR A 118 -5.50 0.85 2.15
N SER A 119 -5.34 0.18 1.00
CA SER A 119 -6.44 0.04 0.04
C SER A 119 -7.60 -0.78 0.59
N ALA A 120 -7.32 -1.85 1.35
CA ALA A 120 -8.35 -2.68 1.97
C ALA A 120 -9.09 -1.94 3.10
N ASP A 121 -8.36 -1.15 3.89
CA ASP A 121 -8.91 -0.32 4.95
C ASP A 121 -9.89 0.73 4.38
N MET A 122 -9.44 1.52 3.39
CA MET A 122 -10.29 2.50 2.70
C MET A 122 -11.53 1.85 2.06
N PHE A 123 -11.36 0.65 1.50
CA PHE A 123 -12.48 -0.11 0.93
C PHE A 123 -13.50 -0.50 2.01
N LEU A 124 -13.06 -1.06 3.14
CA LEU A 124 -13.95 -1.50 4.21
C LEU A 124 -14.62 -0.32 4.95
N GLU A 125 -13.94 0.81 5.09
CA GLU A 125 -14.54 2.05 5.61
C GLU A 125 -15.68 2.56 4.73
N SER A 126 -15.54 2.40 3.41
CA SER A 126 -16.52 2.84 2.42
C SER A 126 -17.59 1.79 2.09
N CYS A 127 -17.40 0.54 2.52
CA CYS A 127 -18.23 -0.59 2.14
C CYS A 127 -19.56 -0.60 2.92
N PRO A 128 -20.72 -0.61 2.23
CA PRO A 128 -22.00 -0.80 2.90
C PRO A 128 -22.07 -2.19 3.55
N ARG A 129 -22.09 -2.23 4.88
CA ARG A 129 -22.10 -3.49 5.67
C ARG A 129 -23.37 -4.33 5.49
N THR A 130 -24.40 -3.75 4.88
CA THR A 130 -25.65 -4.44 4.55
C THR A 130 -25.60 -5.19 3.22
N TRP A 131 -24.54 -5.03 2.42
CA TRP A 131 -24.42 -5.66 1.11
C TRP A 131 -23.83 -7.07 1.15
N ALA A 132 -22.97 -7.37 2.14
CA ALA A 132 -22.42 -8.70 2.35
C ALA A 132 -21.90 -8.87 3.79
N ASP A 133 -21.69 -10.11 4.24
CA ASP A 133 -20.94 -10.38 5.48
C ASP A 133 -19.44 -10.19 5.25
N VAL A 134 -18.99 -8.97 5.47
CA VAL A 134 -17.59 -8.55 5.29
C VAL A 134 -16.67 -8.97 6.44
N GLY A 135 -17.15 -9.73 7.43
CA GLY A 135 -16.35 -10.11 8.59
C GLY A 135 -15.10 -10.92 8.24
N VAL A 136 -15.09 -11.67 7.13
CA VAL A 136 -13.89 -12.38 6.65
C VAL A 136 -12.82 -11.41 6.14
N LEU A 137 -13.24 -10.34 5.47
CA LEU A 137 -12.36 -9.30 4.91
C LEU A 137 -11.75 -8.48 6.04
N GLU A 138 -12.54 -8.09 7.03
CA GLU A 138 -12.08 -7.38 8.22
C GLU A 138 -11.04 -8.18 9.00
N ARG A 139 -11.30 -9.47 9.25
CA ARG A 139 -10.34 -10.35 9.94
C ARG A 139 -9.04 -10.48 9.17
N THR A 140 -9.11 -10.57 7.84
CA THR A 140 -7.94 -10.67 6.98
C THR A 140 -7.09 -9.40 7.04
N LEU A 141 -7.74 -8.22 6.95
CA LEU A 141 -7.05 -6.93 7.08
C LEU A 141 -6.40 -6.79 8.46
N GLU A 142 -7.14 -7.06 9.53
CA GLU A 142 -6.67 -6.97 10.91
C GLU A 142 -5.47 -7.91 11.16
N ALA A 143 -5.53 -9.14 10.63
CA ALA A 143 -4.43 -10.09 10.70
C ALA A 143 -3.20 -9.62 9.91
N ALA A 144 -3.38 -9.06 8.71
CA ALA A 144 -2.30 -8.57 7.87
C ALA A 144 -1.61 -7.32 8.45
N GLN A 145 -2.38 -6.37 9.00
CA GLN A 145 -1.84 -5.20 9.70
C GLN A 145 -1.05 -5.62 10.94
N THR A 146 -1.58 -6.58 11.71
CA THR A 146 -0.87 -7.15 12.88
C THR A 146 0.41 -7.85 12.47
N ARG A 147 0.38 -8.62 11.38
CA ARG A 147 1.55 -9.27 10.79
C ARG A 147 2.62 -8.26 10.42
N TRP A 148 2.24 -7.19 9.72
CA TRP A 148 3.15 -6.11 9.34
C TRP A 148 3.75 -5.39 10.55
N ALA A 149 2.95 -5.12 11.58
CA ALA A 149 3.45 -4.55 12.82
C ALA A 149 4.49 -5.46 13.49
N ILE A 150 4.30 -6.78 13.42
CA ILE A 150 5.29 -7.75 13.91
C ILE A 150 6.54 -7.69 13.03
N ASP A 151 6.40 -7.85 11.72
CA ASP A 151 7.52 -8.01 10.78
C ASP A 151 8.39 -6.75 10.60
N ALA A 152 7.77 -5.57 10.54
CA ALA A 152 8.46 -4.29 10.29
C ALA A 152 8.47 -3.36 11.51
N GLY A 153 7.86 -3.78 12.63
CA GLY A 153 7.83 -2.98 13.85
C GLY A 153 9.24 -2.78 14.43
N VAL A 154 9.55 -1.54 14.80
CA VAL A 154 10.71 -1.25 15.63
C VAL A 154 10.45 -1.66 17.08
N ASP A 155 11.53 -1.87 17.85
CA ASP A 155 11.44 -2.26 19.25
C ASP A 155 10.45 -1.38 20.03
N GLY A 156 9.48 -2.03 20.67
CA GLY A 156 8.42 -1.37 21.43
C GLY A 156 7.17 -0.99 20.63
N THR A 157 7.08 -1.39 19.36
CA THR A 157 5.81 -1.38 18.61
C THR A 157 4.77 -2.23 19.35
N LEU A 158 3.50 -1.81 19.30
CA LEU A 158 2.39 -2.41 20.05
C LEU A 158 1.32 -2.96 19.11
N VAL A 159 0.74 -4.10 19.46
CA VAL A 159 -0.40 -4.73 18.78
C VAL A 159 -1.56 -4.94 19.74
N GLY A 160 -2.78 -4.91 19.20
CA GLY A 160 -4.01 -5.07 19.96
C GLY A 160 -4.43 -6.54 20.17
N PRO A 161 -5.29 -6.82 21.16
CA PRO A 161 -5.91 -8.14 21.34
C PRO A 161 -6.72 -8.62 20.13
N GLU A 162 -7.36 -7.70 19.41
CA GLU A 162 -8.13 -7.94 18.18
C GLU A 162 -7.22 -8.50 17.07
N GLY A 163 -6.14 -7.78 16.78
CA GLY A 163 -5.05 -8.19 15.91
C GLY A 163 -4.50 -9.59 16.21
N LEU A 164 -4.16 -9.81 17.48
CA LEU A 164 -3.67 -11.11 17.94
C LEU A 164 -4.71 -12.22 17.77
N ALA A 165 -5.99 -11.93 17.99
CA ALA A 165 -7.06 -12.90 17.79
C ALA A 165 -7.19 -13.27 16.31
N ALA A 166 -7.15 -12.26 15.44
CA ALA A 166 -7.27 -12.42 14.00
C ALA A 166 -6.13 -13.29 13.44
N ILE A 167 -4.87 -12.92 13.67
CA ILE A 167 -3.71 -13.65 13.14
C ILE A 167 -3.55 -15.05 13.76
N ALA A 168 -3.94 -15.24 15.02
CA ALA A 168 -3.83 -16.54 15.70
C ALA A 168 -4.99 -17.49 15.38
N GLY A 169 -6.01 -17.04 14.63
CA GLY A 169 -7.19 -17.82 14.28
C GLY A 169 -8.03 -18.22 15.49
N VAL A 170 -8.12 -17.36 16.51
CA VAL A 170 -8.88 -17.64 17.74
C VAL A 170 -9.84 -16.51 18.07
N SER A 171 -10.81 -16.77 18.94
CA SER A 171 -11.73 -15.72 19.38
C SER A 171 -11.03 -14.62 20.18
N LEU A 172 -11.51 -13.38 20.08
CA LEU A 172 -11.07 -12.26 20.92
C LEU A 172 -11.21 -12.58 22.42
N LYS A 173 -12.27 -13.32 22.79
CA LYS A 173 -12.47 -13.79 24.16
C LYS A 173 -11.33 -14.72 24.60
N SER A 174 -10.87 -15.62 23.73
CA SER A 174 -9.74 -16.51 24.03
C SER A 174 -8.46 -15.71 24.26
N ILE A 175 -8.17 -14.69 23.44
CA ILE A 175 -7.02 -13.81 23.67
C ILE A 175 -7.16 -13.06 24.98
N LYS A 176 -8.33 -12.46 25.28
CA LYS A 176 -8.56 -11.75 26.55
C LYS A 176 -8.36 -12.66 27.77
N ASN A 177 -8.75 -13.93 27.69
CA ASN A 177 -8.47 -14.90 28.74
C ASN A 177 -6.97 -15.22 28.88
N ILE A 178 -6.23 -15.28 27.77
CA ILE A 178 -4.77 -15.50 27.77
C ILE A 178 -4.03 -14.28 28.33
N LEU A 179 -4.51 -13.07 28.07
CA LEU A 179 -3.92 -11.82 28.58
C LEU A 179 -4.29 -11.54 30.05
N ALA A 180 -5.23 -12.27 30.63
CA ALA A 180 -5.59 -12.09 32.03
C ALA A 180 -4.40 -12.42 32.95
N PRO A 181 -4.14 -11.65 34.03
CA PRO A 181 -2.98 -11.85 34.90
C PRO A 181 -2.87 -13.27 35.51
N SER A 182 -4.00 -13.97 35.64
CA SER A 182 -4.10 -15.31 36.20
C SER A 182 -3.85 -16.45 35.20
N SER A 183 -3.63 -16.15 33.91
CA SER A 183 -3.55 -17.16 32.86
C SER A 183 -2.24 -17.98 32.88
N GLY A 184 -1.19 -17.44 33.50
CA GLY A 184 0.16 -18.01 33.42
C GLY A 184 0.82 -17.88 32.04
N SER A 185 0.22 -17.10 31.12
CA SER A 185 0.79 -16.83 29.80
C SER A 185 2.01 -15.91 29.87
N ASP A 186 2.94 -16.11 28.94
CA ASP A 186 4.09 -15.23 28.74
C ASP A 186 3.73 -13.92 28.01
N LEU A 187 2.53 -13.83 27.42
CA LEU A 187 2.03 -12.58 26.84
C LEU A 187 1.76 -11.55 27.93
N ARG A 188 2.48 -10.42 27.87
CA ARG A 188 2.29 -9.29 28.78
C ARG A 188 1.60 -8.13 28.07
N THR A 189 0.64 -7.53 28.77
CA THR A 189 -0.03 -6.32 28.30
C THR A 189 0.59 -5.06 28.91
N THR A 190 0.59 -3.97 28.16
CA THR A 190 0.80 -2.62 28.66
C THR A 190 -0.41 -2.15 29.49
N GLU A 191 -0.30 -0.99 30.13
CA GLU A 191 -1.40 -0.36 30.88
C GLU A 191 -2.66 -0.14 30.03
N ASN A 192 -2.49 0.05 28.71
CA ASN A 192 -3.58 0.26 27.76
C ASN A 192 -4.14 -1.05 27.17
N GLY A 193 -3.72 -2.22 27.69
CA GLY A 193 -4.17 -3.52 27.20
C GLY A 193 -3.57 -3.98 25.87
N GLN A 194 -2.53 -3.29 25.37
CA GLN A 194 -1.81 -3.67 24.15
C GLN A 194 -0.64 -4.61 24.48
N VAL A 195 -0.12 -5.32 23.48
CA VAL A 195 0.99 -6.27 23.62
C VAL A 195 2.17 -5.77 22.80
N ARG A 196 3.39 -5.88 23.34
CA ARG A 196 4.61 -5.56 22.57
C ARG A 196 4.87 -6.59 21.47
N VAL A 197 5.32 -6.13 20.31
CA VAL A 197 5.51 -7.02 19.14
C VAL A 197 6.49 -8.16 19.39
N GLU A 198 7.48 -8.00 20.27
CA GLU A 198 8.45 -9.04 20.60
C GLU A 198 7.80 -10.18 21.41
N ASP A 199 6.92 -9.85 22.35
CA ASP A 199 6.16 -10.84 23.11
C ASP A 199 5.07 -11.49 22.26
N ALA A 200 4.40 -10.71 21.39
CA ALA A 200 3.47 -11.22 20.40
C ALA A 200 4.14 -12.24 19.46
N ARG A 201 5.31 -11.89 18.90
CA ARG A 201 6.11 -12.76 18.02
C ARG A 201 6.47 -14.06 18.72
N ARG A 202 7.08 -13.99 19.92
CA ARG A 202 7.48 -15.17 20.69
C ARG A 202 6.28 -16.09 20.97
N TRP A 203 5.14 -15.51 21.32
CA TRP A 203 3.92 -16.27 21.57
C TRP A 203 3.37 -16.94 20.30
N LEU A 204 3.31 -16.20 19.18
CA LEU A 204 2.83 -16.74 17.89
C LEU A 204 3.73 -17.87 17.38
N GLU A 205 5.06 -17.71 17.44
CA GLU A 205 6.02 -18.73 17.03
C GLU A 205 5.92 -20.03 17.86
N GLY A 206 5.44 -19.95 19.10
CA GLY A 206 5.16 -21.11 19.93
C GLY A 206 3.86 -21.84 19.59
N ARG A 207 3.01 -21.31 18.71
CA ARG A 207 1.69 -21.89 18.39
C ARG A 207 1.78 -22.96 17.31
N PRO A 208 1.08 -24.10 17.49
CA PRO A 208 0.94 -25.08 16.43
C PRO A 208 0.16 -24.47 15.26
N GLY A 209 0.72 -24.57 14.06
CA GLY A 209 0.11 -24.08 12.83
C GLY A 209 0.40 -22.61 12.51
N PHE A 210 1.08 -21.86 13.38
CA PHE A 210 1.59 -20.54 12.99
C PHE A 210 2.75 -20.70 12.00
N LEU A 211 2.70 -19.90 10.94
CA LEU A 211 3.66 -19.95 9.84
C LEU A 211 4.51 -18.67 9.86
N PRO A 212 5.82 -18.74 10.19
CA PRO A 212 6.71 -17.59 10.20
C PRO A 212 6.86 -16.94 8.84
N SER A 213 7.32 -15.69 8.87
CA SER A 213 7.36 -14.83 7.69
C SER A 213 8.47 -15.27 6.75
N ILE A 214 8.13 -15.32 5.47
CA ILE A 214 9.07 -15.59 4.38
C ILE A 214 8.95 -14.52 3.28
N TRP A 215 8.33 -13.37 3.60
CA TRP A 215 8.14 -12.27 2.65
C TRP A 215 9.46 -11.62 2.18
N GLU A 216 10.54 -11.85 2.93
CA GLU A 216 11.89 -11.43 2.57
C GLU A 216 12.58 -12.39 1.60
N LEU A 217 12.00 -13.57 1.32
CA LEU A 217 12.60 -14.57 0.43
C LEU A 217 12.13 -14.41 -1.02
N ASP A 218 13.03 -14.62 -1.98
CA ASP A 218 12.68 -14.76 -3.40
C ASP A 218 12.11 -16.17 -3.68
N GLU A 219 11.66 -16.41 -4.93
CA GLU A 219 11.11 -17.71 -5.32
C GLU A 219 12.09 -18.88 -5.14
N ALA A 220 13.40 -18.61 -5.15
CA ALA A 220 14.44 -19.62 -4.92
C ALA A 220 14.71 -19.85 -3.42
N GLY A 221 14.09 -19.07 -2.52
CA GLY A 221 14.28 -19.15 -1.08
C GLY A 221 15.49 -18.36 -0.58
N SER A 222 16.06 -17.47 -1.39
CA SER A 222 17.16 -16.60 -1.01
C SER A 222 16.63 -15.28 -0.44
N VAL A 223 17.33 -14.71 0.55
CA VAL A 223 16.96 -13.40 1.09
C VAL A 223 17.11 -12.35 0.00
N VAL A 224 16.01 -11.65 -0.27
CA VAL A 224 15.94 -10.54 -1.19
C VAL A 224 16.67 -9.38 -0.54
N PRO A 225 17.66 -8.78 -1.21
CA PRO A 225 18.34 -7.63 -0.65
C PRO A 225 17.32 -6.51 -0.44
N ALA A 226 17.47 -5.79 0.68
CA ALA A 226 16.99 -4.42 0.75
C ALA A 226 17.48 -3.69 -0.49
N SER A 227 16.64 -2.79 -1.01
CA SER A 227 17.08 -2.01 -2.14
C SER A 227 18.38 -1.33 -1.70
N THR A 228 19.44 -1.44 -2.49
CA THR A 228 20.64 -0.62 -2.28
C THR A 228 20.34 0.88 -2.52
N ALA A 229 19.06 1.26 -2.61
CA ALA A 229 18.52 2.61 -2.62
C ALA A 229 18.80 3.41 -1.34
N ASP A 230 19.35 2.82 -0.27
CA ASP A 230 20.01 3.62 0.78
C ASP A 230 21.39 4.18 0.33
N HIS A 231 21.84 3.80 -0.89
CA HIS A 231 23.01 4.37 -1.56
C HIS A 231 22.76 4.88 -2.99
N MET A 232 21.53 4.85 -3.53
CA MET A 232 21.23 5.29 -4.91
C MET A 232 19.85 5.94 -5.09
N LEU A 233 19.18 6.45 -4.04
CA LEU A 233 18.30 7.61 -4.22
C LEU A 233 19.20 8.85 -4.32
N ASP A 234 19.81 9.00 -5.48
CA ASP A 234 20.16 10.32 -5.97
C ASP A 234 18.85 11.13 -5.93
N ASP A 235 18.66 12.01 -4.95
CA ASP A 235 17.44 12.82 -4.77
C ASP A 235 17.16 13.57 -6.08
N VAL A 236 16.25 13.02 -6.89
CA VAL A 236 15.96 13.53 -8.23
C VAL A 236 15.09 14.77 -8.07
N LEU A 237 15.65 15.93 -8.39
CA LEU A 237 15.01 17.22 -8.36
C LEU A 237 14.69 17.67 -9.80
N PHE A 238 13.44 18.07 -10.04
CA PHE A 238 13.07 18.77 -11.26
C PHE A 238 13.39 20.26 -11.07
N VAL A 239 14.32 20.80 -11.86
CA VAL A 239 14.75 22.20 -11.75
C VAL A 239 14.31 23.01 -12.96
N PRO A 240 13.84 24.27 -12.78
CA PRO A 240 13.43 25.12 -13.88
C PRO A 240 14.66 25.60 -14.67
N VAL A 241 14.51 25.67 -16.00
CA VAL A 241 15.54 26.08 -16.96
C VAL A 241 15.06 27.33 -17.70
N ALA A 242 15.91 28.37 -17.72
CA ALA A 242 15.66 29.61 -18.43
C ALA A 242 15.97 29.48 -19.94
N LYS A 243 15.52 30.45 -20.74
CA LYS A 243 15.67 30.43 -22.21
C LYS A 243 17.12 30.33 -22.71
N ASP A 244 18.07 30.80 -21.93
CA ASP A 244 19.51 30.74 -22.26
C ASP A 244 20.20 29.46 -21.74
N GLY A 245 19.43 28.48 -21.28
CA GLY A 245 19.93 27.16 -20.86
C GLY A 245 20.40 27.09 -19.41
N SER A 246 20.48 28.21 -18.68
CA SER A 246 20.78 28.14 -17.25
C SER A 246 19.62 27.50 -16.48
N HIS A 247 19.91 26.77 -15.41
CA HIS A 247 18.90 26.22 -14.52
C HIS A 247 19.03 26.79 -13.10
N PHE A 248 17.99 26.61 -12.28
CA PHE A 248 18.10 26.89 -10.85
C PHE A 248 18.94 25.80 -10.17
N SER A 249 20.03 26.21 -9.54
CA SER A 249 21.00 25.35 -8.87
C SER A 249 21.52 26.03 -7.60
N PRO A 250 22.24 25.32 -6.71
CA PRO A 250 22.84 25.93 -5.52
C PRO A 250 23.76 27.13 -5.83
N GLU A 251 24.33 27.20 -7.03
CA GLU A 251 25.12 28.34 -7.50
C GLU A 251 24.31 29.65 -7.64
N CYS A 252 22.98 29.57 -7.60
CA CYS A 252 22.10 30.75 -7.59
C CYS A 252 22.06 31.47 -6.23
N LEU A 253 22.73 30.94 -5.20
CA LEU A 253 22.79 31.56 -3.89
C LEU A 253 23.53 32.91 -3.94
N VAL A 254 22.86 33.98 -3.50
CA VAL A 254 23.45 35.33 -3.42
C VAL A 254 23.56 35.74 -1.95
N GLY A 255 24.79 35.78 -1.44
CA GLY A 255 25.04 36.01 -0.02
C GLY A 255 24.59 34.81 0.81
N LYS A 256 23.42 34.91 1.46
CA LYS A 256 22.84 33.85 2.31
C LYS A 256 21.44 33.39 1.85
N HIS A 257 20.96 33.86 0.70
CA HIS A 257 19.60 33.58 0.27
C HIS A 257 19.50 33.40 -1.25
N TYR A 258 18.61 32.53 -1.68
CA TYR A 258 18.04 32.47 -3.01
C TYR A 258 16.99 33.57 -3.17
N GLN A 259 17.00 34.25 -4.31
CA GLN A 259 16.02 35.29 -4.61
C GLN A 259 15.07 34.80 -5.71
N ILE A 260 13.82 34.52 -5.34
CA ILE A 260 12.77 33.97 -6.22
C ILE A 260 11.59 34.94 -6.35
N GLY A 261 10.76 34.76 -7.37
CA GLY A 261 9.58 35.59 -7.63
C GLY A 261 9.81 36.78 -8.58
N PRO A 262 8.76 37.56 -8.87
CA PRO A 262 8.80 38.66 -9.82
C PRO A 262 9.63 39.85 -9.31
N LYS A 263 10.06 40.73 -10.22
CA LYS A 263 10.85 41.94 -9.90
C LYS A 263 10.16 42.84 -8.86
N SER A 264 8.83 42.89 -8.86
CA SER A 264 8.01 43.70 -7.96
C SER A 264 7.88 43.13 -6.55
N ALA A 265 8.11 41.83 -6.35
CA ALA A 265 7.94 41.15 -5.06
C ALA A 265 8.91 39.97 -4.92
N PRO A 266 10.23 40.23 -4.79
CA PRO A 266 11.21 39.17 -4.61
C PRO A 266 11.13 38.56 -3.20
N GLN A 267 11.09 37.23 -3.12
CA GLN A 267 11.22 36.46 -1.88
C GLN A 267 12.67 36.06 -1.67
N LYS A 268 13.15 36.09 -0.42
CA LYS A 268 14.51 35.68 -0.02
C LYS A 268 14.41 34.41 0.81
N ILE A 269 14.90 33.29 0.28
CA ILE A 269 14.80 31.97 0.90
C ILE A 269 16.20 31.44 1.19
N ALA A 270 16.48 31.00 2.41
CA ALA A 270 17.82 30.54 2.79
C ALA A 270 18.11 29.11 2.31
N ASP A 271 17.08 28.26 2.29
CA ASP A 271 17.19 26.85 1.93
C ASP A 271 16.92 26.61 0.44
N PHE A 272 17.72 25.75 -0.19
CA PHE A 272 17.61 25.46 -1.62
C PHE A 272 16.35 24.67 -1.96
N ARG A 273 16.02 23.63 -1.18
CA ARG A 273 14.87 22.75 -1.45
C ARG A 273 13.56 23.51 -1.26
N LEU A 274 13.47 24.34 -0.22
CA LEU A 274 12.34 25.23 -0.01
C LEU A 274 12.20 26.25 -1.14
N ALA A 275 13.30 26.83 -1.62
CA ALA A 275 13.26 27.75 -2.76
C ALA A 275 12.78 27.05 -4.04
N LEU A 276 13.21 25.80 -4.26
CA LEU A 276 12.79 24.99 -5.40
C LEU A 276 11.29 24.64 -5.33
N ASP A 277 10.79 24.19 -4.18
CA ASP A 277 9.35 23.92 -3.96
C ASP A 277 8.49 25.18 -4.14
N LEU A 278 8.98 26.35 -3.75
CA LEU A 278 8.26 27.60 -4.01
C LEU A 278 8.27 27.97 -5.50
N LEU A 279 9.33 27.64 -6.24
CA LEU A 279 9.40 27.86 -7.68
C LEU A 279 8.47 26.94 -8.48
N THR A 280 8.27 25.69 -8.08
CA THR A 280 7.33 24.76 -8.75
C THR A 280 5.89 25.25 -8.67
N ARG A 281 5.56 26.06 -7.66
CA ARG A 281 4.24 26.66 -7.44
C ARG A 281 4.06 28.04 -8.11
N MET A 282 5.09 28.57 -8.78
CA MET A 282 5.05 29.87 -9.46
C MET A 282 4.78 29.71 -10.95
N GLU A 283 3.86 30.50 -11.50
CA GLU A 283 3.57 30.52 -12.94
C GLU A 283 3.77 31.92 -13.54
N PRO A 284 4.87 32.18 -14.29
CA PRO A 284 6.03 31.32 -14.51
C PRO A 284 7.05 31.37 -13.34
N PRO A 285 7.90 30.33 -13.16
CA PRO A 285 8.97 30.34 -12.17
C PRO A 285 9.99 31.42 -12.50
N ARG A 286 10.37 32.22 -11.50
CA ARG A 286 11.33 33.34 -11.65
C ARG A 286 12.34 33.32 -10.53
N TRP A 287 13.62 33.39 -10.87
CA TRP A 287 14.71 33.43 -9.89
C TRP A 287 15.82 34.36 -10.36
N ARG A 288 16.71 34.73 -9.45
CA ARG A 288 17.95 35.42 -9.80
C ARG A 288 19.11 34.45 -9.81
N ARG A 289 20.00 34.63 -10.78
CA ARG A 289 21.26 33.88 -10.89
C ARG A 289 22.43 34.84 -11.14
N PRO A 290 23.67 34.49 -10.74
CA PRO A 290 24.86 35.24 -11.13
C PRO A 290 25.01 35.28 -12.66
N ASN A 291 25.35 36.44 -13.21
CA ASN A 291 25.79 36.56 -14.60
C ASN A 291 27.32 36.47 -14.70
N SER A 292 27.88 36.57 -15.92
CA SER A 292 29.34 36.54 -16.17
C SER A 292 30.15 37.63 -15.45
N LYS A 293 29.47 38.65 -14.88
CA LYS A 293 30.07 39.72 -14.06
C LYS A 293 29.75 39.55 -12.56
N GLY A 294 29.20 38.42 -12.14
CA GLY A 294 28.80 38.14 -10.75
C GLY A 294 27.56 38.91 -10.28
N VAL A 295 26.87 39.65 -11.16
CA VAL A 295 25.69 40.44 -10.80
C VAL A 295 24.43 39.58 -10.92
N PRO A 296 23.56 39.50 -9.88
CA PRO A 296 22.34 38.71 -9.93
C PRO A 296 21.30 39.23 -10.92
N GLY A 297 21.14 38.54 -12.05
CA GLY A 297 20.12 38.82 -13.07
C GLY A 297 18.85 38.01 -12.84
N LEU A 298 17.68 38.65 -13.01
CA LEU A 298 16.38 37.97 -12.94
C LEU A 298 16.12 37.20 -14.23
N VAL A 299 15.75 35.93 -14.11
CA VAL A 299 15.47 35.03 -15.23
C VAL A 299 14.11 34.37 -15.03
N THR A 300 13.54 33.83 -16.10
CA THR A 300 12.22 33.18 -16.10
C THR A 300 12.38 31.78 -16.69
N GLY A 301 11.86 30.78 -16.00
CA GLY A 301 11.90 29.40 -16.46
C GLY A 301 10.93 29.20 -17.62
N VAL A 302 11.39 28.49 -18.64
CA VAL A 302 10.64 28.16 -19.84
C VAL A 302 10.47 26.65 -20.04
N THR A 303 11.27 25.83 -19.33
CA THR A 303 11.15 24.37 -19.29
C THR A 303 11.66 23.84 -17.95
N TRP A 304 11.48 22.55 -17.70
CA TRP A 304 11.96 21.84 -16.53
C TRP A 304 12.91 20.73 -16.96
N THR A 305 13.98 20.49 -16.20
CA THR A 305 14.89 19.37 -16.45
C THR A 305 15.07 18.52 -15.19
N ARG A 306 15.27 17.23 -15.39
CA ARG A 306 15.54 16.26 -14.33
C ARG A 306 17.02 16.35 -13.93
N LYS A 307 17.30 16.49 -12.64
CA LYS A 307 18.65 16.50 -12.05
C LYS A 307 18.72 15.63 -10.81
N THR A 308 19.86 15.03 -10.53
CA THR A 308 20.11 14.37 -9.23
C THR A 308 20.71 15.36 -8.23
N ALA A 309 20.57 15.10 -6.92
CA ALA A 309 21.24 15.88 -5.89
C ALA A 309 22.77 15.91 -6.10
N ALA A 310 23.37 14.79 -6.49
CA ALA A 310 24.79 14.73 -6.85
C ALA A 310 25.13 15.64 -8.04
N GLU A 311 24.31 15.69 -9.09
CA GLU A 311 24.49 16.62 -10.22
C GLU A 311 24.38 18.10 -9.82
N LEU A 312 23.68 18.39 -8.72
CA LEU A 312 23.49 19.74 -8.17
C LEU A 312 24.49 20.07 -7.05
N GLY A 313 25.33 19.11 -6.63
CA GLY A 313 26.26 19.27 -5.51
C GLY A 313 25.59 19.38 -4.14
N LEU A 314 24.44 18.70 -3.97
CA LEU A 314 23.64 18.66 -2.75
C LEU A 314 23.90 17.41 -1.90
#